data_AF-A0A1E8CLS9-F1
#
_entry.id   AF-A0A1E8CLS9-F1
#
_cell.length_a   1.000
_cell.length_b   1.000
_cell.length_c   1.000
_cell.angle_alpha   90.00
_cell.angle_beta   90.00
_cell.angle_gamma   90.00
#
_symmetry.space_group_name_H-M   'P 1'
#
loop_
_entity.id
_entity.type
_entity.pdbx_description
1 polymer ?
#
loop_
_entity_poly.entity_id
_entity_poly.type
_entity_poly.pdbx_seq_one_letter_code
_entity_poly.pdbx_strand_id
1 'polypeptide(L)'
;MRLRGYALRTQKTYLHWIRRYIYFIDRRHPTDAGADDVRAFLTFLAADRKVAINTQKVALNALVYLYHKFLDQELGELGFTLATKQRQLPTVMSLNEVRSILNRLTGRNRLIIGVLYGSGLRINECLRL
;
A
#
# COMPACT_ATOMS: atom_id res chain seq x y z
N MET A 1 -6.49 -15.29 5.42
CA MET A 1 -6.00 -14.02 6.02
C MET A 1 -6.61 -13.70 7.38
N ARG A 2 -7.94 -13.66 7.55
CA ARG A 2 -8.60 -13.37 8.84
C ARG A 2 -8.20 -14.32 9.97
N LEU A 3 -8.17 -15.63 9.69
CA LEU A 3 -7.76 -16.66 10.65
C LEU A 3 -6.29 -16.55 11.11
N ARG A 4 -5.46 -15.77 10.40
CA ARG A 4 -4.04 -15.57 10.71
C ARG A 4 -3.75 -14.20 11.35
N GLY A 5 -4.78 -13.50 11.86
CA GLY A 5 -4.60 -12.26 12.63
C GLY A 5 -4.15 -11.03 11.82
N TYR A 6 -4.16 -11.07 10.49
CA TYR A 6 -3.74 -9.92 9.68
C TYR A 6 -4.67 -8.72 9.90
N ALA A 7 -4.09 -7.52 10.04
CA ALA A 7 -4.86 -6.28 10.13
C ALA A 7 -5.79 -6.10 8.91
N LEU A 8 -7.01 -5.61 9.13
CA LEU A 8 -8.02 -5.45 8.08
C LEU A 8 -7.52 -4.62 6.88
N ARG A 9 -6.70 -3.60 7.15
CA ARG A 9 -6.09 -2.77 6.10
C ARG A 9 -5.17 -3.60 5.19
N THR A 10 -4.35 -4.48 5.77
CA THR A 10 -3.47 -5.37 5.01
C THR A 10 -4.27 -6.34 4.16
N GLN A 11 -5.35 -6.90 4.71
CA GLN A 11 -6.25 -7.79 3.95
C GLN A 11 -6.84 -7.09 2.72
N LYS A 12 -7.40 -5.88 2.91
CA LYS A 12 -7.98 -5.09 1.81
C LYS A 12 -6.93 -4.77 0.74
N THR A 13 -5.73 -4.37 1.15
CA THR A 13 -4.64 -4.07 0.22
C THR A 13 -4.21 -5.30 -0.57
N TYR A 14 -4.07 -6.46 0.08
CA TYR A 14 -3.62 -7.68 -0.61
C TYR A 14 -4.69 -8.18 -1.57
N LEU A 15 -5.97 -8.22 -1.15
CA LEU A 15 -7.09 -8.58 -2.02
C LEU A 15 -7.19 -7.65 -3.23
N HIS A 16 -6.96 -6.35 -3.04
CA HIS A 16 -6.94 -5.39 -4.14
C HIS A 16 -5.89 -5.75 -5.20
N TRP A 17 -4.66 -6.04 -4.78
CA TRP A 17 -3.57 -6.39 -5.71
C TRP A 17 -3.76 -7.75 -6.36
N ILE A 18 -4.19 -8.76 -5.60
CA ILE A 18 -4.51 -10.09 -6.12
C ILE A 18 -5.59 -9.98 -7.19
N ARG A 19 -6.66 -9.22 -6.93
CA ARG A 19 -7.73 -9.01 -7.92
C ARG A 19 -7.21 -8.35 -9.19
N ARG A 20 -6.36 -7.33 -9.08
CA ARG A 20 -5.76 -6.66 -10.25
C ARG A 20 -4.85 -7.59 -11.05
N TYR A 21 -4.12 -8.46 -10.37
CA TYR A 21 -3.30 -9.47 -11.03
C TYR A 21 -4.16 -10.49 -11.79
N ILE A 22 -5.23 -11.00 -11.17
CA ILE A 22 -6.18 -11.92 -11.85
C ILE A 22 -6.75 -11.28 -13.12
N TYR A 23 -7.10 -10.00 -13.09
CA TYR A 23 -7.54 -9.28 -14.29
C TYR A 23 -6.42 -9.11 -15.34
N PHE A 24 -5.16 -9.01 -14.92
CA PHE A 24 -4.02 -8.90 -15.84
C PHE A 24 -3.74 -10.21 -16.57
N ILE A 25 -3.89 -11.36 -15.91
CA ILE A 25 -3.74 -12.69 -16.52
C ILE A 25 -4.99 -13.18 -17.26
N ASP A 26 -5.91 -12.27 -17.61
CA ASP A 26 -7.18 -12.54 -18.27
C ASP A 26 -8.07 -13.55 -17.53
N ARG A 27 -8.13 -13.42 -16.20
CA ARG A 27 -8.94 -14.27 -15.31
C ARG A 27 -8.56 -15.75 -15.31
N ARG A 28 -7.39 -16.11 -15.85
CA ARG A 28 -6.79 -17.43 -15.65
C ARG A 28 -6.62 -17.69 -14.15
N HIS A 29 -6.71 -18.98 -13.77
CA HIS A 29 -6.50 -19.33 -12.37
C HIS A 29 -5.03 -19.10 -12.00
N PRO A 30 -4.72 -18.46 -10.85
CA PRO A 30 -3.34 -18.21 -10.44
C PRO A 30 -2.47 -19.46 -10.28
N THR A 31 -3.06 -20.65 -10.17
CA THR A 31 -2.33 -21.94 -10.18
C THR A 31 -1.72 -22.26 -11.53
N ASP A 32 -2.36 -21.81 -12.62
CA ASP A 32 -1.90 -22.02 -14.01
C ASP A 32 -0.99 -20.88 -14.47
N ALA A 33 -0.83 -19.84 -13.65
CA ALA A 33 0.02 -18.68 -13.90
C ALA A 33 1.27 -18.78 -13.03
N GLY A 34 2.43 -18.53 -13.61
CA GLY A 34 3.73 -18.77 -12.98
C GLY A 34 4.48 -17.52 -12.56
N ALA A 35 5.75 -17.72 -12.22
CA ALA A 35 6.70 -16.65 -11.93
C ALA A 35 6.81 -15.62 -13.07
N ASP A 36 6.66 -16.06 -14.33
CA ASP A 36 6.74 -15.19 -15.50
C ASP A 36 5.54 -14.24 -15.62
N ASP A 37 4.32 -14.70 -15.30
CA ASP A 37 3.14 -13.84 -15.27
C ASP A 37 3.25 -12.80 -14.14
N VAL A 38 3.76 -13.21 -12.98
CA VAL A 38 4.03 -12.29 -11.86
C VAL A 38 5.07 -11.25 -12.26
N ARG A 39 6.15 -11.67 -12.91
CA ARG A 39 7.19 -10.77 -13.44
C ARG A 39 6.60 -9.79 -14.45
N ALA A 40 5.83 -10.26 -15.42
CA ALA A 40 5.18 -9.44 -16.43
C ALA A 40 4.25 -8.40 -15.79
N PHE A 41 3.47 -8.79 -14.79
CA PHE A 41 2.59 -7.87 -14.07
C PHE A 41 3.38 -6.80 -13.30
N LEU A 42 4.45 -7.17 -12.60
CA LEU A 42 5.28 -6.22 -11.87
C LEU A 42 6.01 -5.25 -12.80
N THR A 43 6.45 -5.73 -13.96
CA THR A 43 7.03 -4.91 -15.03
C THR A 43 5.99 -3.95 -15.60
N PHE A 44 4.78 -4.41 -15.91
CA PHE A 44 3.66 -3.55 -16.35
C PHE A 44 3.33 -2.45 -15.33
N LEU A 45 3.37 -2.77 -14.03
CA LEU A 45 3.16 -1.76 -12.99
C LEU A 45 4.25 -0.67 -13.01
N ALA A 46 5.50 -1.06 -13.25
CA ALA A 46 6.63 -0.13 -13.30
C ALA A 46 6.65 0.69 -14.60
N ALA A 47 6.53 0.04 -15.76
CA ALA A 47 6.68 0.65 -17.08
C ALA A 47 5.44 1.44 -17.50
N ASP A 48 4.28 0.79 -17.56
CA ASP A 48 3.05 1.38 -18.08
C ASP A 48 2.32 2.23 -17.05
N ARG A 49 2.23 1.73 -15.81
CA ARG A 49 1.50 2.43 -14.73
C ARG A 49 2.37 3.40 -13.94
N LYS A 50 3.70 3.38 -14.14
CA LYS A 50 4.68 4.29 -13.50
C LYS A 50 4.46 4.41 -11.99
N VAL A 51 4.16 3.30 -11.33
CA VAL A 51 3.86 3.29 -9.89
C VAL A 51 5.09 3.62 -9.06
N ALA A 52 4.88 4.00 -7.80
CA ALA A 52 5.99 4.17 -6.86
C ALA A 52 6.60 2.81 -6.44
N ILE A 53 7.88 2.82 -6.06
CA ILE A 53 8.61 1.66 -5.55
C ILE A 53 7.83 0.91 -4.47
N ASN A 54 7.33 1.64 -3.46
CA ASN A 54 6.60 1.02 -2.35
C ASN A 54 5.26 0.44 -2.81
N THR A 55 4.63 1.02 -3.84
CA THR A 55 3.41 0.46 -4.42
C THR A 55 3.70 -0.87 -5.10
N GLN A 56 4.77 -0.95 -5.89
CA GLN A 56 5.21 -2.21 -6.53
C GLN A 56 5.61 -3.25 -5.48
N LYS A 57 6.33 -2.87 -4.43
CA LYS A 57 6.69 -3.77 -3.31
C LYS A 57 5.47 -4.33 -2.60
N VAL A 58 4.43 -3.51 -2.37
CA VAL A 58 3.18 -3.98 -1.75
C VAL A 58 2.44 -4.95 -2.68
N ALA A 59 2.45 -4.70 -3.99
CA ALA A 59 1.89 -5.63 -4.97
C ALA A 59 2.65 -6.97 -4.98
N LEU A 60 3.99 -6.93 -5.02
CA LEU A 60 4.86 -8.11 -4.93
C LEU A 60 4.55 -8.92 -3.66
N ASN A 61 4.53 -8.28 -2.49
CA ASN A 61 4.25 -8.95 -1.22
C ASN A 61 2.86 -9.60 -1.19
N ALA A 62 1.86 -8.98 -1.84
CA ALA A 62 0.54 -9.56 -1.95
C ALA A 62 0.52 -10.80 -2.84
N LEU A 63 1.28 -10.81 -3.93
CA LEU A 63 1.39 -11.97 -4.84
C LEU A 63 2.23 -13.09 -4.23
N VAL A 64 3.38 -12.79 -3.64
CA VAL A 64 4.18 -13.79 -2.90
C VAL A 64 3.34 -14.41 -1.79
N TYR A 65 2.52 -13.61 -1.09
CA TYR A 65 1.58 -14.16 -0.10
C TYR A 65 0.54 -15.08 -0.73
N LEU A 66 -0.01 -14.74 -1.90
CA LEU A 66 -0.95 -15.60 -2.62
C LEU A 66 -0.32 -16.97 -2.94
N TYR A 67 0.82 -16.95 -3.64
CA TYR A 67 1.49 -18.16 -4.10
C TYR A 67 2.01 -19.01 -2.94
N HIS A 68 2.73 -18.42 -2.00
CA HIS A 68 3.29 -19.18 -0.88
C HIS A 68 2.21 -19.64 0.10
N LYS A 69 1.24 -18.79 0.49
CA LYS A 69 0.32 -19.15 1.59
C LYS A 69 -0.97 -19.84 1.16
N PHE A 70 -1.38 -19.73 -0.10
CA PHE A 70 -2.58 -20.38 -0.60
C PHE A 70 -2.34 -21.42 -1.68
N LEU A 71 -1.30 -21.27 -2.50
CA LEU A 71 -1.01 -22.21 -3.60
C LEU A 71 0.14 -23.17 -3.27
N ASP A 72 0.85 -22.94 -2.16
CA ASP A 72 2.04 -23.68 -1.74
C ASP A 72 3.11 -23.78 -2.84
N GLN A 73 3.20 -22.72 -3.65
CA GLN A 73 4.14 -22.60 -4.77
C GLN A 73 5.18 -21.51 -4.46
N GLU A 74 6.45 -21.83 -4.69
CA GLU A 74 7.55 -20.87 -4.58
C GLU A 74 7.81 -20.19 -5.92
N LEU A 75 7.78 -18.86 -5.93
CA LEU A 75 8.00 -18.05 -7.14
C LEU A 75 9.48 -17.86 -7.49
N GLY A 76 10.41 -18.34 -6.64
CA GLY A 76 11.85 -18.18 -6.81
C GLY A 76 12.30 -16.72 -6.96
N GLU A 77 13.43 -16.51 -7.64
CA GLU A 77 13.92 -15.18 -7.97
C GLU A 77 13.17 -14.59 -9.18
N LEU A 78 12.35 -13.57 -8.89
CA LEU A 78 11.65 -12.81 -9.89
C LEU A 78 12.58 -11.68 -10.41
N GLY A 79 13.19 -11.86 -11.58
CA GLY A 79 13.96 -10.80 -12.24
C GLY A 79 13.06 -9.77 -12.95
N PHE A 80 12.28 -9.01 -12.18
CA PHE A 80 11.36 -7.97 -12.69
C PHE A 80 12.01 -6.57 -12.66
N THR A 81 11.51 -5.66 -13.49
CA THR A 81 12.00 -4.27 -13.51
C THR A 81 11.49 -3.49 -12.31
N LEU A 82 12.39 -2.91 -11.53
CA LEU A 82 12.02 -2.05 -10.40
C LEU A 82 11.42 -0.73 -10.88
N ALA A 83 10.35 -0.30 -10.22
CA ALA A 83 9.83 1.05 -10.36
C ALA A 83 10.89 2.08 -9.97
N THR A 84 11.00 3.19 -10.70
CA THR A 84 12.06 4.19 -10.50
C THR A 84 11.57 5.49 -9.87
N LYS A 85 10.27 5.62 -9.61
CA LYS A 85 9.69 6.87 -9.10
C LYS A 85 10.23 7.20 -7.70
N GLN A 86 10.98 8.29 -7.64
CA GLN A 86 11.73 8.75 -6.47
C GLN A 86 10.80 9.14 -5.30
N ARG A 87 11.27 8.90 -4.08
CA ARG A 87 10.53 9.24 -2.86
C ARG A 87 10.47 10.77 -2.72
N GLN A 88 9.27 11.31 -2.52
CA GLN A 88 9.15 12.69 -2.06
C GLN A 88 9.43 12.74 -0.57
N LEU A 89 10.27 13.69 -0.16
CA LEU A 89 10.50 13.97 1.25
C LEU A 89 9.20 14.53 1.84
N PRO A 90 8.80 14.11 3.05
CA PRO A 90 7.65 14.69 3.71
C PRO A 90 7.87 16.19 3.91
N THR A 91 7.03 17.00 3.30
CA THR A 91 7.06 18.45 3.50
C THR A 91 6.51 18.76 4.89
N VAL A 92 7.31 19.45 5.71
CA VAL A 92 6.87 19.91 7.03
C VAL A 92 6.19 21.26 6.89
N MET A 93 5.09 21.45 7.61
CA MET A 93 4.41 22.74 7.69
C MET A 93 5.13 23.65 8.70
N SER A 94 5.25 24.93 8.35
CA SER A 94 5.73 25.97 9.26
C SER A 94 4.71 26.27 10.37
N LEU A 95 5.17 26.88 11.46
CA LEU A 95 4.32 27.32 12.57
C LEU A 95 3.17 28.23 12.10
N ASN A 96 3.44 29.09 11.11
CA ASN A 96 2.45 30.04 10.59
C ASN A 96 1.36 29.34 9.76
N GLU A 97 1.73 28.33 8.97
CA GLU A 97 0.77 27.52 8.21
C GLU A 97 -0.14 26.73 9.15
N VAL A 98 0.43 26.10 10.19
CA VAL A 98 -0.34 25.35 11.19
C VAL A 98 -1.31 26.27 11.94
N ARG A 99 -0.86 27.46 12.37
CA ARG A 99 -1.73 28.46 13.02
C ARG A 99 -2.86 28.90 12.09
N SER A 100 -2.57 29.14 10.82
CA SER A 100 -3.57 29.54 9.83
C SER A 100 -4.64 28.47 9.62
N ILE A 101 -4.23 27.19 9.60
CA ILE A 101 -5.16 26.06 9.52
C ILE A 101 -6.01 25.98 10.79
N LEU A 102 -5.39 26.02 11.98
CA LEU A 102 -6.12 25.92 13.25
C LEU A 102 -7.14 27.06 13.45
N ASN A 103 -6.84 28.26 12.98
CA ASN A 103 -7.74 29.41 13.07
C ASN A 103 -8.96 29.28 12.15
N ARG A 104 -8.86 28.51 11.06
CA ARG A 104 -9.99 28.25 10.14
C ARG A 104 -10.85 27.06 10.56
N LEU A 105 -10.37 26.26 11.51
CA LEU A 105 -11.09 25.10 12.02
C LEU A 105 -11.95 25.47 13.24
N THR A 106 -13.11 24.84 13.35
CA THR A 106 -14.04 25.07 14.47
C THR A 106 -14.47 23.75 15.12
N GLY A 107 -14.95 23.83 16.36
CA GLY A 107 -15.48 22.70 17.11
C GLY A 107 -14.51 21.51 17.24
N ARG A 108 -15.04 20.30 16.99
CA ARG A 108 -14.32 19.03 17.16
C ARG A 108 -13.06 18.92 16.32
N ASN A 109 -13.08 19.43 15.08
CA ASN A 109 -11.94 19.30 14.16
C ASN A 109 -10.74 20.11 14.65
N ARG A 110 -10.98 21.29 15.25
CA ARG A 110 -9.91 22.11 15.85
C ARG A 110 -9.25 21.39 17.02
N LEU A 111 -10.03 20.73 17.87
CA LEU A 111 -9.51 19.99 19.02
C LEU A 111 -8.67 18.79 18.58
N ILE A 112 -9.18 17.96 17.65
CA ILE A 112 -8.44 16.80 17.13
C ILE A 112 -7.11 17.24 16.51
N ILE A 113 -7.12 18.26 15.64
CA ILE A 113 -5.91 18.73 14.96
C ILE A 113 -4.93 19.40 15.95
N GLY A 114 -5.44 20.11 16.96
CA GLY A 114 -4.61 20.66 18.03
C GLY A 114 -3.90 19.57 18.85
N VAL A 115 -4.60 18.49 19.21
CA VAL A 115 -4.00 17.34 19.91
C VAL A 115 -2.97 16.65 19.03
N LEU A 116 -3.29 16.37 17.75
CA LEU A 116 -2.34 15.77 16.81
C LEU A 116 -1.05 16.58 16.69
N TYR A 117 -1.17 17.90 16.57
CA TYR A 117 -0.01 18.78 16.45
C TYR A 117 0.79 18.89 17.76
N GLY A 118 0.11 19.05 18.91
CA GLY A 118 0.76 19.26 20.21
C GLY A 118 1.39 18.01 20.82
N SER A 119 0.90 16.82 20.48
CA SER A 119 1.38 15.54 21.04
C SER A 119 2.16 14.67 20.05
N GLY A 120 2.16 15.02 18.75
CA GLY A 120 2.82 14.22 17.71
C GLY A 120 2.16 12.87 17.45
N LEU A 121 0.93 12.65 17.93
CA LEU A 121 0.19 11.40 17.73
C LEU A 121 -0.14 11.17 16.25
N ARG A 122 -0.23 9.89 15.86
CA ARG A 122 -0.83 9.53 14.58
C ARG A 122 -2.35 9.69 14.65
N ILE A 123 -2.97 9.98 13.51
CA ILE A 123 -4.44 10.14 13.39
C ILE A 123 -5.20 8.97 14.04
N ASN A 124 -4.77 7.73 13.78
CA ASN A 124 -5.44 6.56 14.35
C ASN A 124 -5.25 6.39 15.86
N GLU A 125 -4.18 6.94 16.43
CA GLU A 125 -3.94 6.93 17.88
C GLU A 125 -4.86 7.96 18.52
N CYS A 126 -4.90 9.19 17.99
CA CYS A 126 -5.78 10.26 18.49
C CYS A 126 -7.27 9.93 18.40
N LEU A 127 -7.72 9.23 17.34
CA LEU A 127 -9.13 8.85 17.17
C LEU A 127 -9.56 7.65 18.01
N ARG A 128 -8.62 7.01 18.72
CA ARG A 128 -8.87 5.88 19.62
C ARG A 128 -8.65 6.22 21.10
N LEU A 129 -8.36 7.49 21.40
CA LEU A 129 -8.45 8.06 22.75
C LEU A 129 -9.90 8.08 23.21
#